data_AF-A0AAJ6GWE9-F1
#
_entry.id   AF-A0AAJ6GWE9-F1
#
_cell.length_a   1.000
_cell.length_b   1.000
_cell.length_c   1.000
_cell.angle_alpha   90.00
_cell.angle_beta   90.00
_cell.angle_gamma   90.00
#
_symmetry.space_group_name_H-M   'P 1'
#
loop_
_entity.id
_entity.type
_entity.pdbx_description
1 polymer ?
#
loop_
_entity_poly.entity_id
_entity_poly.type
_entity_poly.pdbx_seq_one_letter_code
_entity_poly.pdbx_strand_id
1 'polypeptide(L)'
;MNIDVFVYPAGQRAQAEAIEHGMSAVRKDLAAARTQGTCSRLDELDQSRFVLTSDDAPKNIPANTVDAKVIAAIADAEPIVGETLQLSVDLASSGMPRLSNGYLAYTQLYYIKVRVSAAQQAIAQTRFDALADQAARALVPAIQVSNVGGCADLSVHRDAKATPDQGAVEMARQIKTHLGLNCHGSTRQAGIEELVKTAEVIEIAYDPSEWKSQ
;
A
#
# COMPACT_ATOMS: atom_id res chain seq x y z
N MET A 1 18.59 -4.43 14.48
CA MET A 1 17.67 -4.47 13.32
C MET A 1 16.73 -3.31 13.50
N ASN A 2 16.47 -2.57 12.43
CA ASN A 2 15.63 -1.37 12.46
C ASN A 2 14.49 -1.57 11.46
N ILE A 3 13.29 -1.16 11.85
CA ILE A 3 12.11 -1.15 11.00
C ILE A 3 11.58 0.28 11.02
N ASP A 4 11.57 0.92 9.86
CA ASP A 4 11.06 2.26 9.67
C ASP A 4 9.78 2.17 8.83
N VAL A 5 8.71 2.81 9.28
CA VAL A 5 7.42 2.85 8.57
C VAL A 5 7.14 4.29 8.19
N PHE A 6 6.74 4.49 6.94
CA PHE A 6 6.35 5.78 6.43
C PHE A 6 5.04 5.68 5.68
N VAL A 7 4.16 6.66 5.90
CA VAL A 7 2.83 6.72 5.32
C VAL A 7 2.68 8.09 4.66
N TYR A 8 2.40 8.11 3.35
CA TYR A 8 2.35 9.35 2.57
C TYR A 8 1.13 9.37 1.66
N PRO A 9 0.49 10.53 1.47
CA PRO A 9 -0.66 10.66 0.58
C PRO A 9 -0.23 10.38 -0.86
N ALA A 10 -1.05 9.66 -1.59
CA ALA A 10 -0.85 9.38 -3.01
C ALA A 10 -2.02 9.86 -3.87
N GLY A 11 -3.21 9.99 -3.27
CA GLY A 11 -4.46 10.29 -3.95
C GLY A 11 -4.97 9.10 -4.75
N GLN A 12 -6.04 9.30 -5.51
CA GLN A 12 -6.65 8.24 -6.31
C GLN A 12 -5.86 8.04 -7.61
N ARG A 13 -5.30 6.85 -7.78
CA ARG A 13 -4.64 6.38 -9.00
C ARG A 13 -5.00 4.93 -9.29
N ALA A 14 -4.86 4.51 -10.55
CA ALA A 14 -4.89 3.10 -10.88
C ALA A 14 -3.72 2.38 -10.18
N GLN A 15 -3.93 1.18 -9.65
CA GLN A 15 -2.93 0.48 -8.82
C GLN A 15 -1.56 0.39 -9.48
N ALA A 16 -1.50 -0.02 -10.75
CA ALA A 16 -0.24 -0.19 -11.48
C ALA A 16 0.51 1.15 -11.65
N GLU A 17 -0.22 2.22 -12.00
CA GLU A 17 0.33 3.56 -12.15
C GLU A 17 0.84 4.11 -10.81
N ALA A 18 0.08 3.89 -9.73
CA ALA A 18 0.49 4.31 -8.39
C ALA A 18 1.80 3.64 -7.98
N ILE A 19 1.93 2.33 -8.19
CA ILE A 19 3.15 1.59 -7.89
C ILE A 19 4.33 2.06 -8.74
N GLU A 20 4.14 2.26 -10.04
CA GLU A 20 5.19 2.78 -10.92
C GLU A 20 5.67 4.17 -10.46
N HIS A 21 4.72 5.09 -10.22
CA HIS A 21 5.01 6.43 -9.75
C HIS A 21 5.72 6.41 -8.39
N GLY A 22 5.20 5.65 -7.43
CA GLY A 22 5.78 5.53 -6.09
C GLY A 22 7.18 4.94 -6.10
N MET A 23 7.45 3.91 -6.93
CA MET A 23 8.79 3.35 -7.09
C MET A 23 9.78 4.34 -7.74
N SER A 24 9.31 5.16 -8.70
CA SER A 24 10.10 6.25 -9.25
C SER A 24 10.48 7.28 -8.17
N ALA A 25 9.53 7.66 -7.31
CA ALA A 25 9.78 8.54 -6.17
C ALA A 25 10.78 7.92 -5.18
N VAL A 26 10.63 6.64 -4.84
CA VAL A 26 11.58 5.92 -3.97
C VAL A 26 13.00 5.99 -4.52
N ARG A 27 13.19 5.73 -5.82
CA ARG A 27 14.53 5.81 -6.44
C ARG A 27 15.11 7.22 -6.43
N LYS A 28 14.28 8.25 -6.62
CA LYS A 28 14.70 9.66 -6.49
C LYS A 28 15.18 9.95 -5.06
N ASP A 29 14.47 9.48 -4.05
CA ASP A 29 14.87 9.65 -2.64
C ASP A 29 16.20 8.94 -2.35
N LEU A 30 16.39 7.72 -2.88
CA LEU A 30 17.65 6.97 -2.72
C LEU A 30 18.81 7.70 -3.42
N ALA A 31 18.59 8.23 -4.62
CA ALA A 31 19.58 9.03 -5.33
C ALA A 31 19.94 10.31 -4.55
N ALA A 32 18.94 11.00 -4.01
CA ALA A 32 19.15 12.17 -3.17
C ALA A 32 19.93 11.84 -1.88
N ALA A 33 19.64 10.72 -1.23
CA ALA A 33 20.37 10.28 -0.04
C ALA A 33 21.86 10.02 -0.33
N ARG A 34 22.19 9.57 -1.55
CA ARG A 34 23.59 9.42 -1.99
C ARG A 34 24.25 10.76 -2.29
N THR A 35 23.58 11.67 -3.00
CA THR A 35 24.16 12.99 -3.34
C THR A 35 24.35 13.90 -2.12
N GLN A 36 23.48 13.78 -1.12
CA GLN A 36 23.57 14.50 0.15
C GLN A 36 24.61 13.92 1.11
N GLY A 37 25.25 12.80 0.75
CA GLY A 37 26.28 12.17 1.58
C GLY A 37 25.74 11.39 2.77
N THR A 38 24.43 11.09 2.83
CA THR A 38 23.84 10.25 3.88
C THR A 38 24.34 8.81 3.76
N CYS A 39 24.50 8.32 2.53
CA CYS A 39 25.05 7.01 2.22
C CYS A 39 26.35 7.15 1.41
N SER A 40 27.40 6.43 1.81
CA SER A 40 28.65 6.33 1.05
C SER A 40 28.55 5.33 -0.11
N ARG A 41 27.67 4.33 0.04
CA ARG A 41 27.34 3.34 -0.99
C ARG A 41 25.86 2.97 -0.91
N LEU A 42 25.24 2.79 -2.07
CA LEU A 42 23.85 2.37 -2.20
C LEU A 42 23.72 1.62 -3.52
N ASP A 43 23.44 0.32 -3.43
CA ASP A 43 23.23 -0.56 -4.58
C ASP A 43 21.83 -1.16 -4.52
N GLU A 44 21.09 -1.05 -5.63
CA GLU A 44 19.87 -1.84 -5.87
C GLU A 44 20.29 -3.24 -6.29
N LEU A 45 19.82 -4.26 -5.57
CA LEU A 45 20.19 -5.65 -5.80
C LEU A 45 19.13 -6.39 -6.62
N ASP A 46 17.87 -6.28 -6.19
CA ASP A 46 16.73 -6.95 -6.81
C ASP A 46 15.43 -6.17 -6.58
N GLN A 47 14.48 -6.36 -7.48
CA GLN A 47 13.11 -5.87 -7.33
C GLN A 47 12.13 -7.01 -7.60
N SER A 48 11.17 -7.20 -6.71
CA SER A 48 10.13 -8.23 -6.87
C SER A 48 8.77 -7.77 -6.38
N ARG A 49 7.72 -8.38 -6.93
CA ARG A 49 6.34 -8.04 -6.60
C ARG A 49 6.02 -8.44 -5.16
N PHE A 50 5.41 -7.53 -4.42
CA PHE A 50 4.87 -7.75 -3.08
C PHE A 50 3.35 -7.80 -3.14
N VAL A 51 2.75 -8.96 -2.92
CA VAL A 51 1.29 -9.11 -2.91
C VAL A 51 0.84 -9.55 -1.53
N LEU A 52 -0.11 -8.79 -0.98
CA LEU A 52 -0.88 -9.17 0.20
C LEU A 52 -2.25 -9.61 -0.29
N THR A 53 -2.52 -10.89 -0.16
CA THR A 53 -3.85 -11.43 -0.32
C THR A 53 -4.61 -11.21 0.98
N SER A 54 -5.86 -10.77 0.89
CA SER A 54 -6.77 -10.85 2.03
C SER A 54 -7.05 -12.34 2.31
N ASP A 55 -6.96 -12.76 3.57
CA ASP A 55 -7.40 -14.10 3.99
C ASP A 55 -8.94 -14.24 3.94
N ASP A 56 -9.65 -13.14 3.69
CA ASP A 56 -11.12 -13.08 3.52
C ASP A 56 -11.60 -13.53 2.14
N ALA A 57 -10.89 -14.47 1.50
CA ALA A 57 -11.38 -15.09 0.27
C ALA A 57 -12.84 -15.56 0.49
N PRO A 58 -13.79 -15.19 -0.39
CA PRO A 58 -15.19 -15.51 -0.18
C PRO A 58 -15.36 -17.03 -0.02
N LYS A 59 -15.68 -17.49 1.19
CA LYS A 59 -15.94 -18.93 1.48
C LYS A 59 -17.27 -19.42 0.90
N ASN A 60 -17.97 -18.56 0.17
CA ASN A 60 -19.29 -18.83 -0.36
C ASN A 60 -19.19 -19.72 -1.60
N ILE A 61 -19.94 -20.82 -1.58
CA ILE A 61 -20.12 -21.68 -2.75
C ILE A 61 -21.00 -20.91 -3.74
N PRO A 62 -20.54 -20.66 -4.98
CA PRO A 62 -21.33 -19.91 -5.95
C PRO A 62 -22.64 -20.62 -6.26
N ALA A 63 -23.75 -19.88 -6.23
CA ALA A 63 -25.08 -20.42 -6.54
C ALA A 63 -25.26 -20.69 -8.05
N ASN A 64 -24.56 -19.94 -8.90
CA ASN A 64 -24.58 -20.07 -10.35
C ASN A 64 -23.34 -19.44 -11.00
N THR A 65 -23.23 -19.51 -12.33
CA THR A 65 -22.07 -18.98 -13.08
C THR A 65 -21.91 -17.46 -12.96
N VAL A 66 -23.00 -16.71 -12.82
CA VAL A 66 -22.93 -15.25 -12.66
C VAL A 66 -22.40 -14.89 -11.28
N ASP A 67 -22.91 -15.56 -10.25
CA ASP A 67 -22.44 -15.43 -8.87
C ASP A 67 -20.94 -15.77 -8.75
N ALA A 68 -20.48 -16.83 -9.43
CA ALA A 68 -19.05 -17.16 -9.48
C ALA A 68 -18.19 -16.03 -10.08
N LYS A 69 -18.68 -15.36 -11.14
CA LYS A 69 -17.98 -14.23 -11.77
C LYS A 69 -17.96 -12.99 -10.87
N VAL A 70 -19.03 -12.74 -10.13
CA VAL A 70 -19.10 -11.64 -9.15
C VAL A 70 -18.13 -11.89 -8.00
N ILE A 71 -18.12 -13.10 -7.44
CA ILE A 71 -17.19 -13.51 -6.39
C ILE A 71 -15.74 -13.35 -6.86
N ALA A 72 -15.42 -13.80 -8.07
CA ALA A 72 -14.08 -13.64 -8.64
C ALA A 72 -13.70 -12.16 -8.80
N ALA A 73 -14.61 -11.31 -9.27
CA ALA A 73 -14.34 -9.88 -9.44
C ALA A 73 -14.14 -9.14 -8.11
N ILE A 74 -14.81 -9.57 -7.04
CA ILE A 74 -14.56 -9.06 -5.68
C ILE A 74 -13.17 -9.49 -5.22
N ALA A 75 -12.84 -10.78 -5.35
CA ALA A 75 -11.54 -11.32 -4.96
C ALA A 75 -10.38 -10.68 -5.74
N ASP A 76 -10.57 -10.34 -7.02
CA ASP A 76 -9.56 -9.64 -7.84
C ASP A 76 -9.34 -8.19 -7.38
N ALA A 77 -10.33 -7.58 -6.72
CA ALA A 77 -10.27 -6.20 -6.24
C ALA A 77 -9.71 -6.06 -4.80
N GLU A 78 -9.48 -7.18 -4.11
CA GLU A 78 -8.98 -7.24 -2.72
C GLU A 78 -7.47 -7.09 -2.52
N PRO A 79 -6.58 -7.60 -3.40
CA PRO A 79 -5.18 -7.68 -3.06
C PRO A 79 -4.55 -6.31 -2.95
N ILE A 80 -3.79 -6.09 -1.87
CA ILE A 80 -2.87 -4.95 -1.82
C ILE A 80 -1.64 -5.35 -2.63
N VAL A 81 -1.42 -4.67 -3.74
CA VAL A 81 -0.26 -4.91 -4.62
C VAL A 81 0.77 -3.82 -4.37
N GLY A 82 2.01 -4.26 -4.21
CA GLY A 82 3.19 -3.43 -4.00
C GLY A 82 4.44 -4.03 -4.63
N GLU A 83 5.58 -3.43 -4.30
CA GLU A 83 6.90 -3.83 -4.77
C GLU A 83 7.87 -3.91 -3.58
N THR A 84 8.78 -4.86 -3.67
CA THR A 84 9.94 -4.99 -2.78
C THR A 84 11.19 -4.57 -3.54
N LEU A 85 12.04 -3.78 -2.91
CA LEU A 85 13.35 -3.37 -3.42
C LEU A 85 14.42 -3.78 -2.41
N GLN A 86 15.29 -4.70 -2.83
CA GLN A 86 16.43 -5.15 -2.04
C GLN A 86 17.61 -4.22 -2.28
N LEU A 87 18.23 -3.77 -1.19
CA LEU A 87 19.31 -2.79 -1.20
C LEU A 87 20.48 -3.27 -0.35
N SER A 88 21.68 -2.95 -0.81
CA SER A 88 22.89 -2.90 0.02
C SER A 88 23.25 -1.44 0.28
N VAL A 89 23.45 -1.06 1.54
CA VAL A 89 23.68 0.34 1.93
C VAL A 89 24.84 0.45 2.92
N ASP A 90 25.80 1.32 2.60
CA ASP A 90 26.82 1.77 3.54
C ASP A 90 26.45 3.20 3.98
N LEU A 91 26.16 3.38 5.26
CA LEU A 91 25.91 4.72 5.80
C LEU A 91 27.22 5.48 5.92
N ALA A 92 27.23 6.76 5.55
CA ALA A 92 28.44 7.57 5.65
C ALA A 92 28.90 7.76 7.11
N SER A 93 27.98 7.69 8.08
CA SER A 93 28.27 7.86 9.50
C SER A 93 28.96 6.66 10.15
N SER A 94 28.72 5.44 9.65
CA SER A 94 29.28 4.22 10.24
C SER A 94 30.23 3.46 9.31
N GLY A 95 30.17 3.67 8.00
CA GLY A 95 30.93 2.95 6.98
C GLY A 95 30.67 1.44 6.93
N MET A 96 29.77 0.93 7.77
CA MET A 96 29.48 -0.49 7.89
C MET A 96 28.36 -0.91 6.94
N PRO A 97 28.55 -2.00 6.18
CA PRO A 97 27.53 -2.51 5.28
C PRO A 97 26.26 -2.96 5.99
N ARG A 98 25.12 -2.58 5.41
CA ARG A 98 23.79 -2.94 5.87
C ARG A 98 22.99 -3.58 4.76
N LEU A 99 22.28 -4.62 5.13
CA LEU A 99 21.18 -5.16 4.34
C LEU A 99 19.96 -4.27 4.56
N SER A 100 19.23 -3.95 3.50
CA SER A 100 18.04 -3.10 3.58
C SER A 100 16.99 -3.54 2.56
N ASN A 101 15.80 -3.92 3.00
CA ASN A 101 14.67 -4.18 2.10
C ASN A 101 13.64 -3.06 2.28
N GLY A 102 13.25 -2.44 1.17
CA GLY A 102 12.16 -1.48 1.10
C GLY A 102 10.93 -2.16 0.49
N TYR A 103 9.79 -2.00 1.13
CA TYR A 103 8.49 -2.45 0.64
C TYR A 103 7.63 -1.23 0.40
N LEU A 104 7.02 -1.12 -0.78
CA LEU A 104 6.09 -0.05 -1.11
C LEU A 104 4.75 -0.67 -1.50
N ALA A 105 3.72 -0.38 -0.73
CA ALA A 105 2.34 -0.72 -1.04
C ALA A 105 1.52 0.53 -1.28
N TYR A 106 0.54 0.46 -2.19
CA TYR A 106 -0.46 1.50 -2.38
C TYR A 106 -1.83 0.96 -1.97
N THR A 107 -2.46 1.59 -0.99
CA THR A 107 -3.77 1.21 -0.45
C THR A 107 -4.39 2.40 0.26
N GLN A 108 -5.72 2.44 0.37
CA GLN A 108 -6.45 3.49 1.10
C GLN A 108 -6.09 4.92 0.67
N LEU A 109 -5.67 5.14 -0.60
CA LEU A 109 -5.20 6.41 -1.17
C LEU A 109 -3.79 6.87 -0.71
N TYR A 110 -3.02 6.00 -0.06
CA TYR A 110 -1.70 6.30 0.48
C TYR A 110 -0.65 5.30 -0.01
N TYR A 111 0.60 5.77 -0.06
CA TYR A 111 1.76 4.90 -0.07
C TYR A 111 2.13 4.51 1.36
N ILE A 112 2.26 3.21 1.59
CA ILE A 112 2.82 2.65 2.81
C ILE A 112 4.20 2.10 2.45
N LYS A 113 5.24 2.71 3.01
CA LYS A 113 6.63 2.29 2.84
C LYS A 113 7.15 1.68 4.13
N VAL A 114 7.55 0.42 4.08
CA VAL A 114 8.24 -0.27 5.19
C VAL A 114 9.68 -0.47 4.78
N ARG A 115 10.63 0.01 5.58
CA ARG A 115 12.06 -0.24 5.38
C ARG A 115 12.59 -1.05 6.54
N VAL A 116 13.11 -2.23 6.25
CA VAL A 116 13.77 -3.08 7.24
C VAL A 116 15.26 -3.04 6.96
N SER A 117 16.09 -2.84 7.99
CA SER A 117 17.54 -2.84 7.82
C SER A 117 18.28 -3.49 8.98
N ALA A 118 19.43 -4.11 8.68
CA ALA A 118 20.31 -4.73 9.66
C ALA A 118 21.78 -4.61 9.24
N ALA A 119 22.70 -4.60 10.20
CA ALA A 119 24.12 -4.71 9.89
C ALA A 119 24.39 -6.08 9.24
N GLN A 120 25.11 -6.10 8.12
CA GLN A 120 25.33 -7.31 7.34
C GLN A 120 26.07 -8.40 8.12
N GLN A 121 26.95 -8.01 9.05
CA GLN A 121 27.67 -8.95 9.92
C GLN A 121 26.79 -9.64 10.98
N ALA A 122 25.60 -9.11 11.26
CA ALA A 122 24.73 -9.60 12.33
C ALA A 122 23.73 -10.66 11.88
N ILE A 123 23.50 -10.81 10.57
CA ILE A 123 22.47 -11.69 10.02
C ILE A 123 22.81 -12.11 8.59
N ALA A 124 22.61 -13.40 8.28
CA ALA A 124 22.71 -13.89 6.91
C ALA A 124 21.57 -13.34 6.03
N GLN A 125 21.87 -13.06 4.76
CA GLN A 125 20.93 -12.48 3.78
C GLN A 125 19.56 -13.18 3.77
N THR A 126 19.55 -14.51 3.63
CA THR A 126 18.30 -15.28 3.53
C THR A 126 17.41 -15.16 4.76
N ARG A 127 18.01 -15.10 5.95
CA ARG A 127 17.28 -14.92 7.21
C ARG A 127 16.78 -13.49 7.36
N PHE A 128 17.58 -12.52 6.91
CA PHE A 128 17.17 -11.12 6.87
C PHE A 128 15.96 -10.92 5.94
N ASP A 129 16.00 -11.48 4.73
CA ASP A 129 14.92 -11.34 3.75
C ASP A 129 13.61 -11.93 4.27
N ALA A 130 13.66 -13.11 4.88
CA ALA A 130 12.48 -13.75 5.48
C ALA A 130 11.88 -12.92 6.63
N LEU A 131 12.72 -12.36 7.51
CA LEU A 131 12.25 -11.51 8.61
C LEU A 131 11.69 -10.17 8.11
N ALA A 132 12.34 -9.58 7.10
CA ALA A 132 11.90 -8.33 6.49
C ALA A 132 10.53 -8.50 5.80
N ASP A 133 10.36 -9.60 5.04
CA ASP A 133 9.11 -9.92 4.37
C ASP A 133 8.00 -10.20 5.38
N GLN A 134 8.27 -10.98 6.44
CA GLN A 134 7.32 -11.22 7.51
C GLN A 134 6.91 -9.92 8.21
N ALA A 135 7.85 -9.03 8.51
CA ALA A 135 7.56 -7.74 9.13
C ALA A 135 6.68 -6.87 8.22
N ALA A 136 7.00 -6.76 6.93
CA ALA A 136 6.20 -6.00 5.98
C ALA A 136 4.78 -6.57 5.84
N ARG A 137 4.64 -7.90 5.75
CA ARG A 137 3.35 -8.59 5.67
C ARG A 137 2.49 -8.41 6.91
N ALA A 138 3.09 -8.25 8.09
CA ALA A 138 2.35 -7.96 9.31
C ALA A 138 1.98 -6.47 9.43
N LEU A 139 2.90 -5.57 9.07
CA LEU A 139 2.73 -4.12 9.29
C LEU A 139 1.82 -3.46 8.27
N VAL A 140 2.00 -3.73 6.98
CA VAL A 140 1.24 -3.05 5.91
C VAL A 140 -0.28 -3.19 6.08
N PRO A 141 -0.87 -4.38 6.32
CA PRO A 141 -2.32 -4.49 6.51
C PRO A 141 -2.80 -3.95 7.87
N ALA A 142 -1.92 -3.88 8.88
CA ALA A 142 -2.25 -3.32 10.19
C ALA A 142 -2.35 -1.78 10.17
N ILE A 143 -1.76 -1.13 9.16
CA ILE A 143 -1.83 0.32 8.98
C ILE A 143 -3.17 0.66 8.31
N GLN A 144 -4.07 1.25 9.09
CA GLN A 144 -5.36 1.72 8.64
C GLN A 144 -5.32 3.24 8.51
N VAL A 145 -5.71 3.74 7.35
CA VAL A 145 -5.81 5.18 7.06
C VAL A 145 -7.26 5.49 6.72
N SER A 146 -7.92 6.23 7.60
CA SER A 146 -9.31 6.64 7.40
C SER A 146 -9.36 8.00 6.71
N ASN A 147 -9.94 8.05 5.52
CA ASN A 147 -10.10 9.28 4.75
C ASN A 147 -11.45 9.92 5.08
N VAL A 148 -11.45 11.20 5.45
CA VAL A 148 -12.69 11.93 5.76
C VAL A 148 -12.88 13.07 4.77
N GLY A 149 -14.03 13.10 4.07
CA GLY A 149 -14.37 14.18 3.14
C GLY A 149 -15.08 13.69 1.87
N GLY A 150 -14.92 14.44 0.78
CA GLY A 150 -15.65 14.20 -0.49
C GLY A 150 -15.34 12.86 -1.19
N CYS A 151 -14.33 12.11 -0.75
CA CYS A 151 -14.08 10.76 -1.28
C CYS A 151 -15.09 9.72 -0.77
N ALA A 152 -15.97 10.08 0.16
CA ALA A 152 -17.05 9.21 0.66
C ALA A 152 -18.16 8.95 -0.37
N ASP A 153 -18.24 9.77 -1.41
CA ASP A 153 -19.24 9.60 -2.46
C ASP A 153 -18.75 8.60 -3.52
N LEU A 154 -19.55 7.57 -3.79
CA LEU A 154 -19.30 6.59 -4.85
C LEU A 154 -20.16 6.90 -6.08
N SER A 155 -19.50 7.16 -7.21
CA SER A 155 -20.14 7.12 -8.53
C SER A 155 -19.87 5.80 -9.21
N VAL A 156 -20.90 4.96 -9.39
CA VAL A 156 -20.79 3.71 -10.15
C VAL A 156 -21.08 3.98 -11.62
N HIS A 157 -20.10 3.72 -12.48
CA HIS A 157 -20.30 3.79 -13.91
C HIS A 157 -20.92 2.49 -14.44
N ARG A 158 -22.01 2.63 -15.19
CA ARG A 158 -22.67 1.51 -15.88
C ARG A 158 -22.62 1.73 -17.38
N ASP A 159 -22.00 0.80 -18.10
CA ASP A 159 -22.10 0.75 -19.55
C ASP A 159 -23.53 0.37 -19.97
N ALA A 160 -24.19 1.23 -20.74
CA ALA A 160 -25.54 1.01 -21.24
C ALA A 160 -25.65 -0.18 -22.21
N LYS A 161 -24.52 -0.61 -22.80
CA LYS A 161 -24.45 -1.76 -23.72
C LYS A 161 -24.12 -3.07 -23.01
N ALA A 162 -23.74 -3.03 -21.73
CA ALA A 162 -23.41 -4.24 -20.99
C ALA A 162 -24.66 -5.09 -20.74
N THR A 163 -24.51 -6.41 -20.85
CA THR A 163 -25.54 -7.34 -20.39
C THR A 163 -25.73 -7.19 -18.87
N PRO A 164 -26.87 -7.63 -18.30
CA PRO A 164 -27.07 -7.60 -16.85
C PRO A 164 -25.92 -8.26 -16.07
N ASP A 165 -25.43 -9.42 -16.53
CA ASP A 165 -24.32 -10.14 -15.91
C ASP A 165 -23.01 -9.36 -15.94
N GLN A 166 -22.67 -8.75 -17.08
CA GLN A 166 -21.47 -7.92 -17.22
C GLN A 166 -21.57 -6.69 -16.32
N GLY A 167 -22.75 -6.06 -16.26
CA GLY A 167 -23.01 -4.93 -15.39
C GLY A 167 -22.87 -5.27 -13.91
N ALA A 168 -23.33 -6.45 -13.48
CA ALA A 168 -23.20 -6.91 -12.09
C ALA A 168 -21.74 -7.12 -11.68
N VAL A 169 -20.96 -7.77 -12.54
CA VAL A 169 -19.53 -8.02 -12.31
C VAL A 169 -18.75 -6.71 -12.18
N GLU A 170 -18.99 -5.76 -13.09
CA GLU A 170 -18.28 -4.48 -13.09
C GLU A 170 -18.69 -3.59 -11.91
N MET A 171 -19.97 -3.57 -11.56
CA MET A 171 -20.47 -2.88 -10.39
C MET A 171 -19.85 -3.42 -9.10
N ALA A 172 -19.80 -4.75 -8.93
CA ALA A 172 -19.20 -5.38 -7.76
C ALA A 172 -17.71 -5.00 -7.62
N ARG A 173 -16.97 -4.99 -8.73
CA ARG A 173 -15.57 -4.53 -8.77
C ARG A 173 -15.45 -3.08 -8.31
N GLN A 174 -16.21 -2.16 -8.90
CA GLN A 174 -16.15 -0.73 -8.56
C GLN A 174 -16.51 -0.47 -7.09
N ILE A 175 -17.57 -1.10 -6.59
CA ILE A 175 -17.96 -0.99 -5.17
C ILE A 175 -16.84 -1.50 -4.28
N LYS A 176 -16.28 -2.69 -4.56
CA LYS A 176 -15.23 -3.27 -3.73
C LYS A 176 -13.97 -2.42 -3.73
N THR A 177 -13.54 -1.93 -4.88
CA THR A 177 -12.41 -0.99 -4.99
C THR A 177 -12.65 0.27 -4.17
N HIS A 178 -13.86 0.85 -4.23
CA HIS A 178 -14.19 2.04 -3.45
C HIS A 178 -14.21 1.78 -1.95
N LEU A 179 -14.75 0.65 -1.49
CA LEU A 179 -14.70 0.27 -0.07
C LEU A 179 -13.25 0.14 0.43
N GLY A 180 -12.33 -0.31 -0.43
CA GLY A 180 -10.90 -0.38 -0.14
C GLY A 180 -10.21 0.98 0.03
N LEU A 181 -10.85 2.09 -0.34
CA LEU A 181 -10.33 3.45 -0.13
C LEU A 181 -10.51 3.94 1.31
N ASN A 182 -11.34 3.25 2.12
CA ASN A 182 -11.61 3.59 3.51
C ASN A 182 -12.05 5.06 3.70
N CYS A 183 -12.98 5.50 2.84
CA CYS A 183 -13.52 6.86 2.82
C CYS A 183 -14.82 7.00 3.63
N HIS A 184 -14.93 8.11 4.36
CA HIS A 184 -16.02 8.41 5.29
C HIS A 184 -16.47 9.86 5.16
N GLY A 185 -17.76 10.14 5.36
CA GLY A 185 -18.29 11.50 5.30
C GLY A 185 -17.97 12.34 6.54
N SER A 186 -17.52 11.71 7.64
CA SER A 186 -17.18 12.38 8.90
C SER A 186 -16.24 11.53 9.76
N THR A 187 -15.56 12.16 10.71
CA THR A 187 -14.72 11.49 11.72
C THR A 187 -15.50 10.50 12.58
N ARG A 188 -16.79 10.80 12.86
CA ARG A 188 -17.70 9.88 13.56
C ARG A 188 -17.96 8.61 12.76
N GLN A 189 -18.28 8.75 11.47
CA GLN A 189 -18.50 7.58 10.59
C GLN A 189 -17.23 6.73 10.46
N ALA A 190 -16.06 7.39 10.43
CA ALA A 190 -14.76 6.72 10.45
C ALA A 190 -14.39 6.06 11.80
N GLY A 191 -15.22 6.21 12.84
CA GLY A 191 -14.95 5.65 14.17
C GLY A 191 -13.78 6.32 14.91
N ILE A 192 -13.28 7.46 14.42
CA ILE A 192 -12.09 8.13 14.97
C ILE A 192 -12.35 8.61 16.41
N GLU A 193 -13.55 9.10 16.70
CA GLU A 193 -13.95 9.58 18.04
C GLU A 193 -13.81 8.50 19.13
N GLU A 194 -13.95 7.22 18.77
CA GLU A 194 -13.73 6.10 19.68
C GLU A 194 -12.27 5.62 19.67
N LEU A 195 -11.63 5.58 18.51
CA LEU A 195 -10.24 5.14 18.36
C LEU A 195 -9.26 5.99 19.18
N VAL A 196 -9.45 7.31 19.24
CA VAL A 196 -8.61 8.22 20.04
C VAL A 196 -8.58 7.89 21.53
N LYS A 197 -9.55 7.11 22.03
CA LYS A 197 -9.60 6.69 23.44
C LYS A 197 -8.63 5.54 23.73
N THR A 198 -8.25 4.76 22.72
CA THR A 198 -7.45 3.53 22.87
C THR A 198 -6.17 3.52 22.05
N ALA A 199 -5.99 4.46 21.13
CA ALA A 199 -4.84 4.54 20.23
C ALA A 199 -4.43 5.99 19.97
N GLU A 200 -3.15 6.18 19.64
CA GLU A 200 -2.67 7.43 19.07
C GLU A 200 -3.21 7.59 17.65
N VAL A 201 -3.87 8.72 17.39
CA VAL A 201 -4.36 9.08 16.06
C VAL A 201 -3.57 10.28 15.58
N ILE A 202 -2.90 10.12 14.45
CA ILE A 202 -2.16 11.20 13.80
C ILE A 202 -3.08 11.83 12.77
N GLU A 203 -3.54 13.05 13.05
CA GLU A 203 -4.27 13.83 12.06
C GLU A 203 -3.31 14.39 11.02
N ILE A 204 -3.63 14.14 9.75
CA ILE A 204 -2.94 14.76 8.63
C ILE A 204 -3.98 15.57 7.85
N ALA A 205 -4.03 16.87 8.14
CA ALA A 205 -4.92 17.80 7.48
C ALA A 205 -4.35 18.19 6.11
N TYR A 206 -5.18 18.12 5.08
CA TYR A 206 -4.86 18.58 3.74
C TYR A 206 -5.87 19.62 3.29
N ASP A 207 -5.41 20.61 2.54
CA ASP A 207 -6.34 21.47 1.82
C ASP A 207 -6.90 20.68 0.60
N PRO A 208 -8.22 20.67 0.34
CA PRO A 208 -8.78 19.98 -0.81
C PRO A 208 -8.16 20.39 -2.16
N SER A 209 -7.56 21.59 -2.26
CA SER A 209 -6.82 22.03 -3.44
C SER A 209 -5.50 21.30 -3.67
N GLU A 210 -4.91 20.70 -2.64
CA GLU A 210 -3.68 19.89 -2.70
C GLU A 210 -3.94 18.49 -3.26
N TRP A 211 -5.20 18.04 -3.28
CA TRP A 211 -5.63 16.76 -3.85
C TRP A 211 -5.86 16.78 -5.36
N LYS A 212 -5.72 17.94 -6.02
CA LYS A 212 -5.86 18.02 -7.48
C LYS A 212 -4.73 17.22 -8.13
N SER A 213 -5.12 16.13 -8.78
CA SER A 213 -4.29 15.30 -9.65
C SER A 213 -3.31 16.16 -10.46
N GLN A 214 -2.02 15.99 -10.21
CA GLN A 214 -1.03 16.17 -11.27
C GLN A 214 -1.11 14.98 -12.22
#